data_AF-A0A6H9GIV9-F1
#
_entry.id   AF-A0A6H9GIV9-F1
#
_cell.length_a   1.000
_cell.length_b   1.000
_cell.length_c   1.000
_cell.angle_alpha   90.00
_cell.angle_beta   90.00
_cell.angle_gamma   90.00
#
_symmetry.space_group_name_H-M   'P 1'
#
loop_
_entity.id
_entity.type
_entity.pdbx_description
1 polymer ?
#
loop_
_entity_poly.entity_id
_entity_poly.type
_entity_poly.pdbx_seq_one_letter_code
_entity_poly.pdbx_strand_id
1 'polypeptide(L)' 'MNEQRTQAYVNLIEQLLACAEGEEPNILQANQELIDSDFLLEMEN' A
#
# COMPACT_ATOMS: atom_id res chain seq x y z
N MET A 1 17.35 0.27 3.24
CA MET A 1 15.91 0.12 3.54
C MET A 1 15.49 1.31 4.37
N ASN A 2 14.53 2.09 3.91
CA ASN A 2 13.99 3.20 4.68
C ASN A 2 12.80 2.64 5.46
N GLU A 3 12.99 2.37 6.76
CA GLU A 3 12.00 1.67 7.59
C GLU A 3 10.63 2.37 7.59
N GLN A 4 10.62 3.70 7.42
CA GLN A 4 9.39 4.49 7.26
C GLN A 4 8.62 4.15 5.99
N ARG A 5 9.32 3.88 4.87
CA ARG A 5 8.69 3.46 3.61
C ARG A 5 8.11 2.06 3.74
N THR A 6 8.88 1.12 4.29
CA THR A 6 8.39 -0.25 4.53
C THR A 6 7.16 -0.23 5.43
N GLN A 7 7.15 0.55 6.51
CA GLN A 7 5.97 0.67 7.36
C GLN A 7 4.77 1.30 6.63
N ALA A 8 5.01 2.29 5.76
CA ALA A 8 3.96 2.90 4.96
C ALA A 8 3.35 1.90 3.96
N TYR A 9 4.17 1.03 3.36
CA TYR A 9 3.70 -0.06 2.49
C TYR A 9 2.86 -1.08 3.24
N VAL A 10 3.34 -1.54 4.40
CA VAL A 10 2.60 -2.47 5.27
C VAL A 10 1.25 -1.87 5.65
N ASN A 11 1.21 -0.61 6.09
CA ASN A 11 -0.04 0.07 6.44
C ASN A 11 -1.00 0.21 5.25
N LEU A 12 -0.47 0.41 4.03
CA LEU A 12 -1.28 0.49 2.81
C LEU A 12 -1.87 -0.89 2.45
N ILE A 13 -1.06 -1.94 2.53
CA ILE A 13 -1.51 -3.33 2.30
C ILE A 13 -2.59 -3.70 3.30
N GLU A 14 -2.40 -3.42 4.58
CA GLU A 14 -3.41 -3.69 5.62
C GLU A 14 -4.72 -2.95 5.36
N GLN A 15 -4.66 -1.69 4.91
CA GLN A 15 -5.85 -0.92 4.53
C GLN A 15 -6.58 -1.57 3.35
N LEU A 16 -5.86 -2.02 2.32
CA LEU A 16 -6.44 -2.70 1.16
C LEU A 16 -7.05 -4.06 1.52
N LEU A 17 -6.46 -4.78 2.47
CA LEU A 17 -7.00 -6.06 2.96
C LEU A 17 -8.24 -5.89 3.84
N ALA A 18 -8.35 -4.76 4.56
CA ALA A 18 -9.43 -4.49 5.49
C ALA A 18 -10.57 -3.64 4.91
N CYS A 19 -10.38 -3.02 3.75
CA CYS A 19 -11.39 -2.14 3.16
C CYS A 19 -12.59 -2.90 2.59
N ALA A 20 -13.72 -2.20 2.50
CA ALA A 20 -14.90 -2.74 1.84
C ALA A 20 -14.70 -2.82 0.31
N GLU A 21 -15.45 -3.71 -0.34
CA GLU A 21 -15.45 -3.81 -1.81
C GLU A 21 -15.73 -2.45 -2.46
N GLY A 22 -14.83 -2.01 -3.34
CA GLY A 22 -14.95 -0.74 -4.04
C GLY A 22 -14.33 0.47 -3.33
N GLU A 23 -13.75 0.32 -2.15
CA GLU A 23 -12.94 1.37 -1.51
C GLU A 23 -11.46 1.35 -1.90
N GLU A 24 -10.99 0.23 -2.48
CA GLU A 24 -9.61 0.06 -2.93
C GLU A 24 -9.13 1.21 -3.84
N PRO A 25 -9.91 1.69 -4.83
CA PRO A 25 -9.47 2.79 -5.70
C PRO A 25 -9.24 4.10 -4.94
N ASN A 26 -10.04 4.38 -3.90
CA ASN A 26 -9.89 5.59 -3.10
C ASN A 26 -8.64 5.53 -2.22
N ILE A 27 -8.38 4.37 -1.63
CA ILE A 27 -7.19 4.11 -0.81
C ILE A 27 -5.93 4.19 -1.68
N LEU A 28 -5.94 3.56 -2.87
CA LEU A 28 -4.83 3.65 -3.82
C LEU A 28 -4.61 5.09 -4.31
N GLN A 29 -5.68 5.84 -4.57
CA GLN A 29 -5.58 7.24 -4.99
C GLN A 29 -4.97 8.13 -3.89
N ALA A 30 -5.36 7.91 -2.62
CA ALA A 30 -4.83 8.66 -1.49
C ALA A 30 -3.34 8.37 -1.20
N ASN A 31 -2.85 7.22 -1.65
CA ASN A 31 -1.50 6.73 -1.38
C ASN A 31 -0.65 6.57 -2.65
N GLN A 32 -0.95 7.31 -3.73
CA GLN A 32 -0.24 7.18 -5.01
C GLN A 32 1.28 7.32 -4.90
N GLU A 33 1.78 8.13 -3.95
CA GLU A 33 3.21 8.30 -3.71
C GLU A 33 3.91 7.03 -3.21
N LEU A 34 3.14 6.10 -2.62
CA LEU A 34 3.61 4.80 -2.15
C LEU A 34 3.47 3.72 -3.22
N ILE A 35 2.73 3.95 -4.31
CA ILE A 35 2.56 2.98 -5.39
C ILE A 35 3.75 3.08 -6.34
N ASP A 36 4.85 2.45 -5.96
CA ASP A 36 6.05 2.35 -6.79
C ASP A 36 6.48 0.89 -6.98
N SER A 37 7.59 0.68 -7.70
CA SER A 37 8.09 -0.65 -7.97
C SER A 37 8.52 -1.40 -6.69
N ASP A 38 8.91 -0.68 -5.64
CA ASP A 38 9.28 -1.30 -4.35
C ASP A 38 8.03 -1.79 -3.60
N PHE A 39 6.91 -1.06 -3.69
CA PHE A 39 5.64 -1.51 -3.14
C PHE A 39 5.14 -2.81 -3.78
N LEU A 40 5.26 -2.93 -5.11
CA LEU A 40 4.88 -4.17 -5.81
C LEU A 40 5.74 -5.36 -5.38
N LEU A 41 7.04 -5.14 -5.13
CA LEU A 41 7.95 -6.18 -4.62
C LEU A 41 7.58 -6.62 -3.19
N GLU A 42 7.11 -5.72 -2.33
CA GLU A 42 6.66 -6.08 -0.99
C GLU A 42 5.32 -6.84 -0.97
N MET A 43 4.49 -6.68 -1.99
CA MET A 43 3.26 -7.48 -2.12
C MET A 43 3.52 -8.94 -2.53
N GLU A 44 4.66 -9.24 -3.15
CA GLU A 44 5.01 -10.58 -3.63
C GLU A 44 5.75 -11.44 -2.59
N ASN A 45 6.21 -10.84 -1.48
CA ASN A 45 6.90 -11.53 -0.37
C ASN A 45 5.92 -12.15 0.63
#